data_AF-A0A842Y3F8-F1
#
_entry.id   AF-A0A842Y3F8-F1
#
_cell.length_a   1.000
_cell.length_b   1.000
_cell.length_c   1.000
_cell.angle_alpha   90.00
_cell.angle_beta   90.00
_cell.angle_gamma   90.00
#
_symmetry.space_group_name_H-M   'P 1'
#
loop_
_entity.id
_entity.type
_entity.pdbx_description
1 polymer ?
#
loop_
_entity_poly.entity_id
_entity_poly.type
_entity_poly.pdbx_seq_one_letter_code
_entity_poly.pdbx_strand_id
1 'polypeptide(L)'
;MSYDLELLIRLLIELFWISSCIYAIKSTKLAYWKQCWYVILLGCIIHVMYILATFADYSYAGIFRNLGMGIVAIGIFLLAKRTKDILG
;
A
#
# COMPACT_ATOMS: atom_id res chain seq x y z
N MET A 1 -25.10 0.01 5.59
CA MET A 1 -23.81 0.03 6.32
C MET A 1 -23.48 1.50 6.57
N SER A 2 -23.13 1.92 7.79
CA SER A 2 -22.76 3.32 8.02
C SER A 2 -21.44 3.65 7.30
N TYR A 3 -21.29 4.89 6.84
CA TYR A 3 -20.09 5.39 6.18
C TYR A 3 -18.82 5.14 7.01
N ASP A 4 -18.91 5.36 8.33
CA ASP A 4 -17.80 5.13 9.26
C ASP A 4 -17.39 3.66 9.37
N LEU A 5 -18.35 2.74 9.28
CA LEU A 5 -18.07 1.30 9.31
C LEU A 5 -17.33 0.87 8.03
N GLU A 6 -17.68 1.43 6.88
CA GLU A 6 -16.96 1.17 5.63
C GLU A 6 -15.50 1.66 5.69
N LEU A 7 -15.28 2.88 6.19
CA LEU A 7 -13.95 3.45 6.38
C LEU A 7 -13.11 2.65 7.38
N LEU A 8 -13.73 2.18 8.46
CA LEU A 8 -13.06 1.35 9.46
C LEU A 8 -12.62 0.00 8.86
N ILE A 9 -13.47 -0.65 8.07
CA ILE A 9 -13.11 -1.89 7.36
C ILE A 9 -11.95 -1.64 6.40
N ARG A 10 -11.99 -0.54 5.63
CA ARG A 10 -10.89 -0.15 4.74
C ARG A 10 -9.59 0.07 5.52
N LEU A 11 -9.64 0.70 6.70
CA LEU A 11 -8.48 0.90 7.55
C LEU A 11 -7.87 -0.43 8.02
N LEU A 12 -8.71 -1.39 8.45
CA LEU A 12 -8.25 -2.71 8.88
C LEU A 12 -7.55 -3.47 7.74
N ILE A 13 -8.10 -3.40 6.53
CA ILE A 13 -7.50 -4.00 5.34
C ILE A 13 -6.13 -3.38 5.06
N GLU A 14 -6.01 -2.05 5.15
CA GLU A 14 -4.71 -1.38 4.95
C GLU A 14 -3.67 -1.72 6.02
N LEU A 15 -4.07 -1.81 7.28
CA LEU A 15 -3.17 -2.22 8.37
C LEU A 15 -2.64 -3.64 8.16
N PHE A 16 -3.49 -4.54 7.65
CA PHE A 16 -3.07 -5.89 7.24
C PHE A 16 -2.03 -5.85 6.11
N TRP A 17 -2.25 -5.01 5.08
CA TRP A 17 -1.29 -4.85 3.97
C TRP A 17 0.04 -4.27 4.42
N ILE A 18 0.03 -3.26 5.28
CA ILE A 18 1.24 -2.67 5.87
C ILE A 18 2.02 -3.73 6.64
N SER A 19 1.34 -4.49 7.49
CA SER A 19 1.95 -5.58 8.27
C SER A 19 2.58 -6.64 7.35
N SER A 20 1.87 -7.02 6.29
CA SER A 20 2.35 -7.95 5.27
C SER A 20 3.60 -7.43 4.54
N CYS A 21 3.62 -6.15 4.17
CA CYS A 21 4.78 -5.51 3.54
C CYS A 21 6.00 -5.49 4.47
N ILE A 22 5.81 -5.13 5.75
CA ILE A 22 6.88 -5.12 6.75
C ILE A 22 7.45 -6.53 6.92
N TYR A 23 6.59 -7.55 6.99
CA TYR A 23 7.02 -8.94 7.04
C TYR A 23 7.81 -9.36 5.79
N ALA A 24 7.33 -8.99 4.60
CA ALA A 24 8.01 -9.27 3.33
C ALA A 24 9.40 -8.61 3.25
N ILE A 25 9.53 -7.36 3.69
CA ILE A 25 10.82 -6.63 3.76
C ILE A 25 11.80 -7.35 4.67
N LYS A 26 11.34 -7.80 5.85
CA LYS A 26 12.18 -8.49 6.84
C LYS A 26 12.62 -9.87 6.36
N SER A 27 11.75 -10.61 5.68
CA SER A 27 12.00 -11.99 5.22
C SER A 27 12.80 -12.05 3.91
N THR A 28 12.66 -11.06 3.04
CA THR A 28 13.32 -11.02 1.74
C THR A 28 14.83 -10.78 1.90
N LYS A 29 15.69 -11.60 1.29
CA LYS A 29 17.15 -11.42 1.35
C LYS A 29 17.70 -10.51 0.25
N LEU A 30 17.05 -10.46 -0.91
CA LEU A 30 17.49 -9.69 -2.08
C LEU A 30 17.18 -8.20 -1.91
N ALA A 31 18.21 -7.35 -1.97
CA ALA A 31 18.09 -5.90 -1.77
C ALA A 31 17.07 -5.25 -2.73
N TYR A 32 17.06 -5.65 -4.00
CA TYR A 32 16.11 -5.11 -4.98
C TYR A 32 14.66 -5.51 -4.69
N TRP A 33 14.41 -6.74 -4.23
CA TRP A 33 13.06 -7.16 -3.86
C TRP A 33 12.59 -6.41 -2.61
N LYS A 34 13.48 -6.15 -1.63
CA LYS A 34 13.17 -5.26 -0.52
C LYS A 34 12.75 -3.87 -0.99
N GLN A 35 13.45 -3.30 -1.98
CA GLN A 35 13.07 -2.00 -2.57
C GLN A 35 11.67 -2.02 -3.16
N CYS A 36 11.29 -3.10 -3.86
CA CYS A 36 9.93 -3.23 -4.39
C CYS A 36 8.88 -3.24 -3.27
N TRP A 37 9.13 -4.00 -2.19
CA TRP A 37 8.25 -4.01 -1.02
C TRP A 37 8.21 -2.68 -0.27
N TYR A 38 9.31 -1.91 -0.24
CA TYR A 38 9.32 -0.55 0.31
C TYR A 38 8.44 0.40 -0.50
N VAL A 39 8.41 0.28 -1.83
CA VAL A 39 7.51 1.08 -2.68
C VAL A 39 6.05 0.74 -2.40
N ILE A 40 5.70 -0.54 -2.29
CA ILE A 40 4.33 -0.96 -1.93
C ILE A 40 3.95 -0.42 -0.54
N LEU A 41 4.85 -0.55 0.44
CA LEU A 41 4.63 -0.04 1.80
C LEU A 41 4.38 1.46 1.80
N LEU A 42 5.13 2.23 1.02
CA LEU A 42 4.93 3.68 0.87
C LEU A 42 3.53 3.99 0.33
N GLY A 43 3.08 3.25 -0.68
CA GLY A 43 1.73 3.40 -1.24
C GLY A 43 0.63 3.11 -0.22
N CYS A 44 0.77 2.04 0.57
CA CYS A 44 -0.16 1.71 1.67
C CYS A 44 -0.22 2.81 2.74
N ILE A 45 0.94 3.37 3.13
CA ILE A 45 0.98 4.49 4.11
C ILE A 45 0.22 5.71 3.59
N ILE A 46 0.40 6.05 2.30
CA ILE A 46 -0.33 7.17 1.67
C ILE A 46 -1.83 6.87 1.61
N HIS A 47 -2.22 5.62 1.37
CA HIS A 47 -3.63 5.22 1.40
C HIS A 47 -4.24 5.28 2.81
N VAL A 48 -3.47 4.95 3.86
CA VAL A 48 -3.89 5.19 5.25
C VAL A 48 -4.10 6.68 5.52
N MET A 49 -3.23 7.55 5.02
CA MET A 49 -3.42 9.01 5.13
C MET A 49 -4.72 9.48 4.45
N TYR A 50 -5.11 8.86 3.33
CA TYR A 50 -6.43 9.09 2.74
C TYR A 50 -7.56 8.73 3.70
N ILE A 51 -7.51 7.54 4.32
CA ILE A 51 -8.57 7.07 5.21
C ILE A 51 -8.70 7.99 6.43
N LEU A 52 -7.57 8.37 7.04
CA LEU A 52 -7.53 9.31 8.17
C LEU A 52 -8.03 10.70 7.76
N ALA A 53 -7.62 11.20 6.59
CA ALA A 53 -8.10 12.48 6.08
C ALA A 53 -9.61 12.45 5.81
N THR A 54 -10.14 11.30 5.41
CA THR A 54 -11.58 11.08 5.17
C THR A 54 -12.36 11.02 6.49
N PHE A 55 -11.82 10.40 7.54
CA PHE A 55 -12.40 10.46 8.89
C PHE A 55 -12.47 11.87 9.46
N ALA A 56 -11.56 12.75 9.04
CA ALA A 56 -11.50 14.14 9.46
C ALA A 56 -12.17 15.11 8.47
N ASP A 57 -12.95 14.59 7.51
CA ASP A 57 -13.70 15.37 6.51
C ASP A 57 -12.86 16.37 5.69
N TYR A 58 -11.59 16.06 5.43
CA TYR A 58 -10.76 16.89 4.55
C TYR A 58 -11.14 16.71 3.08
N SER A 59 -11.40 17.83 2.39
CA SER A 59 -11.86 17.87 0.99
C SER A 59 -10.87 17.29 -0.05
N TYR A 60 -9.58 17.18 0.29
CA TYR A 60 -8.53 16.67 -0.59
C TYR A 60 -8.20 15.18 -0.38
N ALA A 61 -8.95 14.46 0.46
CA ALA A 61 -8.67 13.06 0.78
C ALA A 61 -8.61 12.14 -0.47
N GLY A 62 -9.43 12.40 -1.48
CA GLY A 62 -9.44 11.64 -2.73
C GLY A 62 -8.11 11.67 -3.51
N ILE A 63 -7.30 12.71 -3.35
CA ILE A 63 -5.98 12.81 -4.01
C ILE A 63 -5.03 11.76 -3.43
N PHE A 64 -5.01 11.62 -2.10
CA PHE A 64 -4.19 10.61 -1.42
C PHE A 64 -4.61 9.19 -1.79
N ARG A 65 -5.91 8.95 -2.01
CA ARG A 65 -6.41 7.65 -2.47
C ARG A 65 -5.76 7.25 -3.79
N ASN A 66 -5.84 8.13 -4.80
CA ASN A 66 -5.33 7.85 -6.13
C ASN A 66 -3.80 7.74 -6.13
N LEU A 67 -3.12 8.62 -5.40
CA LEU A 67 -1.67 8.60 -5.27
C LEU A 67 -1.18 7.31 -4.60
N GLY A 68 -1.79 6.92 -3.48
CA GLY A 68 -1.43 5.70 -2.76
C GLY A 68 -1.60 4.45 -3.63
N MET A 69 -2.76 4.31 -4.28
CA MET A 69 -3.02 3.19 -5.20
C MET A 69 -2.05 3.17 -6.39
N GLY A 70 -1.72 4.33 -6.95
CA GLY A 70 -0.73 4.43 -8.04
C GLY A 70 0.65 3.95 -7.61
N ILE A 71 1.10 4.33 -6.42
CA ILE A 71 2.40 3.91 -5.88
C ILE A 71 2.41 2.40 -5.57
N VAL A 72 1.32 1.87 -5.00
CA VAL A 72 1.17 0.41 -4.81
C VAL A 72 1.29 -0.31 -6.15
N ALA A 73 0.61 0.16 -7.20
CA ALA A 73 0.66 -0.44 -8.53
C ALA A 73 2.08 -0.44 -9.11
N ILE A 74 2.85 0.64 -8.92
CA ILE A 74 4.27 0.70 -9.33
C ILE A 74 5.07 -0.37 -8.58
N GLY A 75 4.90 -0.49 -7.27
CA GLY A 75 5.60 -1.50 -6.46
C GLY A 75 5.29 -2.93 -6.89
N ILE A 76 4.02 -3.23 -7.20
CA ILE A 76 3.58 -4.53 -7.74
C ILE A 76 4.20 -4.78 -9.11
N PHE A 77 4.22 -3.78 -9.99
CA PHE A 77 4.83 -3.90 -11.32
C PHE A 77 6.33 -4.19 -11.22
N LEU A 78 7.04 -3.52 -10.31
CA LEU A 78 8.46 -3.78 -10.05
C LEU A 78 8.69 -5.21 -9.55
N LEU A 79 7.86 -5.70 -8.61
CA LEU A 79 7.90 -7.10 -8.18
C LEU A 79 7.69 -8.05 -9.36
N ALA A 80 6.59 -7.87 -10.10
CA ALA A 80 6.22 -8.75 -11.21
C ALA A 80 7.28 -8.81 -12.31
N LYS A 81 7.86 -7.65 -12.68
CA LYS A 81 8.95 -7.56 -13.65
C LYS A 81 10.14 -8.41 -13.21
N ARG A 82 10.53 -8.35 -11.94
CA ARG A 82 11.67 -9.16 -11.45
C ARG A 82 11.35 -10.61 -11.28
N THR A 83 10.14 -10.95 -10.85
CA THR A 83 9.70 -12.34 -10.81
C THR A 83 9.80 -12.97 -12.20
N LYS A 84 9.39 -12.24 -13.25
CA LYS A 84 9.58 -12.65 -14.64
C LYS A 84 11.06 -12.79 -15.01
N ASP A 85 11.89 -11.78 -14.73
CA ASP A 85 13.33 -11.82 -15.03
C ASP A 85 14.05 -13.05 -14.41
N ILE A 86 13.56 -13.56 -13.27
CA ILE A 86 14.15 -14.71 -12.55
C ILE A 86 13.58 -16.04 -13.04
N LEU A 87 12.30 -16.09 -13.41
CA LEU A 87 11.62 -17.34 -13.77
C LEU A 87 11.61 -17.65 -15.27
N GLY A 88 11.88 -16.67 -16.14
CA GLY A 88 11.83 -16.80 -17.60
C GLY A 88 10.51 -16.31 -18.20
#